data_AF-A0A7K1J528-F1
#
_entry.id   AF-A0A7K1J528-F1
#
_cell.length_a   1.000
_cell.length_b   1.000
_cell.length_c   1.000
_cell.angle_alpha   90.00
_cell.angle_beta   90.00
_cell.angle_gamma   90.00
#
_symmetry.space_group_name_H-M   'P 1'
#
loop_
_entity.id
_entity.type
_entity.pdbx_description
1 polymer ?
#
loop_
_entity_poly.entity_id
_entity_poly.type
_entity_poly.pdbx_seq_one_letter_code
_entity_poly.pdbx_strand_id
1 'polypeptide(L)'
;MNVDDAAIDEIIRLSGGDARKSLTILEAAAGALGEQRENDTASDTVSTQTVSTVMDVANVRYDKDGDDHYDVISAFIKSMRGSDVDAALHYLARMIRAGEDPRFIARRIMIAAAEEVGMAAPQILQTTVAAAQAVQMIGMPEARIILAEATIAVATAPKSNASYMAINQALADVYAGHIGQVPLPIRNAPTALMKSWGNHEGYKYAHDYPNAIAEQQYMPDELVGRQYYYPNSRGYEREIGPRLDRIRAIIHGQPMPNEHQESERTDQGGTGGKSDTQTEHTGETRRSNTKGPHDAGGASEHTADAHDEQ
;
A
#
# COMPACT_ATOMS: atom_id res chain seq x y z
N MET A 1 20.21 24.27 -32.53
CA MET A 1 18.96 23.56 -32.21
C MET A 1 17.77 24.49 -32.42
N ASN A 2 17.03 24.24 -33.49
CA ASN A 2 15.74 24.86 -33.74
C ASN A 2 14.63 23.87 -33.39
N VAL A 3 13.42 24.35 -33.12
CA VAL A 3 12.23 23.52 -32.92
C VAL A 3 11.17 24.01 -33.87
N ASP A 4 10.59 23.11 -34.66
CA ASP A 4 9.50 23.49 -35.57
C ASP A 4 8.24 23.84 -34.76
N ASP A 5 7.50 24.85 -35.20
CA ASP A 5 6.25 25.25 -34.52
C ASP A 5 5.25 24.08 -34.40
N ALA A 6 5.17 23.24 -35.43
CA ALA A 6 4.35 22.02 -35.39
C ALA A 6 4.84 21.00 -34.36
N ALA A 7 6.16 20.95 -34.08
CA ALA A 7 6.71 20.11 -33.02
C ALA A 7 6.42 20.70 -31.63
N ILE A 8 6.40 22.03 -31.49
CA ILE A 8 5.97 22.72 -30.26
C ILE A 8 4.50 22.39 -29.97
N ASP A 9 3.62 22.53 -30.97
CA ASP A 9 2.20 22.20 -30.83
C ASP A 9 1.98 20.74 -30.42
N GLU A 10 2.75 19.82 -31.01
CA GLU A 10 2.69 18.40 -30.68
C GLU A 10 3.19 18.12 -29.26
N ILE A 11 4.28 18.76 -28.83
CA ILE A 11 4.78 18.67 -27.45
C ILE A 11 3.74 19.18 -26.45
N ILE A 12 3.09 20.31 -26.73
CA ILE A 12 2.03 20.88 -25.89
C ILE A 12 0.82 19.94 -25.81
N ARG A 13 0.43 19.37 -26.95
CA ARG A 13 -0.68 18.41 -27.03
C ARG A 13 -0.39 17.17 -26.19
N LEU A 14 0.82 16.61 -26.29
CA LEU A 14 1.25 15.41 -25.57
C LEU A 14 1.49 15.66 -24.07
N SER A 15 1.90 16.87 -23.71
CA SER A 15 2.13 17.26 -22.32
C SER A 15 0.83 17.56 -21.56
N GLY A 16 -0.29 17.75 -22.26
CA GLY A 16 -1.57 18.08 -21.63
C GLY A 16 -1.55 19.41 -20.88
N GLY A 17 -0.67 20.33 -21.30
CA GLY A 17 -0.47 21.62 -20.62
C GLY A 17 0.44 21.57 -19.39
N ASP A 18 1.02 20.42 -19.03
CA ASP A 18 2.03 20.34 -17.97
C ASP A 18 3.40 20.79 -18.52
N ALA A 19 3.89 21.93 -18.02
CA ALA A 19 5.15 22.52 -18.45
C ALA A 19 6.38 21.63 -18.18
N ARG A 20 6.36 20.80 -17.11
CA ARG A 20 7.45 19.86 -16.82
C ARG A 20 7.44 18.72 -17.83
N LYS A 21 6.27 18.18 -18.14
CA LYS A 21 6.12 17.12 -19.16
C LYS A 21 6.53 17.63 -20.55
N SER A 22 6.16 18.87 -20.89
CA SER A 22 6.64 19.53 -22.13
C SER A 22 8.17 19.59 -22.18
N LEU A 23 8.82 19.99 -21.09
CA LEU A 23 10.27 20.07 -21.01
C LEU A 23 10.93 18.70 -21.16
N THR A 24 10.40 17.66 -20.48
CA THR A 24 10.92 16.29 -20.59
C THR A 24 10.82 15.74 -22.02
N ILE A 25 9.71 15.98 -22.72
CA ILE A 25 9.55 15.55 -24.12
C ILE A 25 10.55 16.28 -25.01
N LEU A 26 10.72 17.60 -24.80
CA LEU A 26 11.67 18.41 -25.55
C LEU A 26 13.14 17.99 -25.31
N GLU A 27 13.52 17.72 -24.06
CA GLU A 27 14.85 17.24 -23.69
C GLU A 27 15.16 15.88 -24.33
N ALA A 28 14.19 14.96 -24.31
CA ALA A 28 14.33 13.66 -24.95
C ALA A 28 14.46 13.79 -26.48
N ALA A 29 13.69 14.69 -27.11
CA ALA A 29 13.81 14.99 -28.53
C ALA A 29 15.16 15.65 -28.91
N ALA A 30 15.67 16.52 -28.06
CA ALA A 30 17.00 17.13 -28.22
C ALA A 30 18.12 16.09 -28.11
N GLY A 31 18.04 15.19 -27.13
CA GLY A 31 18.99 14.10 -26.92
C GLY A 31 19.07 13.15 -28.13
N ALA A 32 17.92 12.75 -28.66
CA ALA A 32 17.84 11.88 -29.84
C ALA A 32 18.50 12.50 -31.09
N LEU A 33 18.40 13.81 -31.28
CA LEU A 33 19.13 14.51 -32.35
C LEU A 33 20.65 14.53 -32.12
N GLY A 34 21.08 14.62 -30.86
CA GLY A 34 22.49 14.53 -30.48
C GLY A 34 23.12 13.21 -30.89
N GLU A 35 22.41 12.09 -30.69
CA GLU A 35 22.87 10.75 -31.07
C GLU A 35 22.88 10.53 -32.59
N GLN A 36 21.95 11.12 -33.34
CA GLN A 36 21.95 11.03 -34.81
C GLN A 36 23.09 11.81 -35.47
N ARG A 37 23.63 12.84 -34.80
CA ARG A 37 24.77 13.62 -35.31
C ARG A 37 26.07 12.83 -35.42
N GLU A 38 26.27 11.79 -34.62
CA GLU A 38 27.45 10.92 -34.75
C GLU A 38 27.45 10.10 -36.05
N ASN A 39 26.30 9.99 -36.74
CA ASN A 39 26.12 9.20 -37.96
C ASN A 39 25.99 10.04 -39.26
N ASP A 40 26.52 11.28 -39.25
CA ASP A 40 26.78 12.16 -40.41
C ASP A 40 25.58 12.50 -41.33
N THR A 41 24.35 12.34 -40.83
CA THR A 41 23.12 12.77 -41.51
C THR A 41 22.10 13.29 -40.49
N ALA A 42 22.36 14.45 -39.87
CA ALA A 42 21.45 14.98 -38.85
C ALA A 42 21.07 16.45 -39.09
N SER A 43 19.76 16.68 -39.21
CA SER A 43 19.13 18.00 -39.09
C SER A 43 19.35 18.57 -37.68
N ASP A 44 19.55 19.88 -37.54
CA ASP A 44 19.64 20.59 -36.23
C ASP A 44 18.27 21.04 -35.71
N THR A 45 17.19 20.45 -36.23
CA THR A 45 15.82 20.87 -35.96
C THR A 45 15.01 19.72 -35.37
N VAL A 46 14.39 19.96 -34.21
CA VAL A 46 13.37 19.07 -33.63
C VAL A 46 12.11 19.20 -34.48
N SER A 47 11.86 18.16 -35.27
CA SER A 47 10.66 18.02 -36.09
C SER A 47 9.58 17.21 -35.36
N THR A 48 8.35 17.23 -35.86
CA THR A 48 7.27 16.35 -35.39
C THR A 48 7.66 14.87 -35.52
N GLN A 49 8.47 14.49 -36.51
CA GLN A 49 8.97 13.12 -36.65
C GLN A 49 9.98 12.76 -35.55
N THR A 50 10.81 13.71 -35.14
CA THR A 50 11.73 13.55 -34.01
C THR A 50 10.95 13.34 -32.71
N VAL A 51 9.95 14.19 -32.47
CA VAL A 51 9.04 14.07 -31.32
C VAL A 51 8.31 12.72 -31.36
N SER A 52 7.73 12.35 -32.51
CA SER A 52 7.06 11.06 -32.69
C SER A 52 8.00 9.89 -32.42
N THR A 53 9.24 9.91 -32.91
CA THR A 53 10.19 8.80 -32.71
C THR A 53 10.59 8.66 -31.24
N VAL A 54 10.79 9.77 -30.54
CA VAL A 54 11.08 9.78 -29.10
C VAL A 54 9.87 9.32 -28.30
N MET A 55 8.69 9.76 -28.71
CA MET A 55 7.42 9.34 -28.13
C MET A 55 7.09 7.89 -28.45
N ASP A 56 7.46 7.37 -29.61
CA ASP A 56 7.33 5.96 -29.96
C ASP A 56 8.33 5.16 -29.12
N VAL A 57 9.56 5.63 -28.91
CA VAL A 57 10.51 4.98 -27.97
C VAL A 57 10.01 5.04 -26.52
N ALA A 58 9.29 6.09 -26.11
CA ALA A 58 8.70 6.23 -24.79
C ALA A 58 7.38 5.43 -24.62
N ASN A 59 6.51 5.45 -25.63
CA ASN A 59 5.22 4.76 -25.69
C ASN A 59 5.34 3.28 -26.09
N VAL A 60 6.45 2.83 -26.69
CA VAL A 60 6.74 1.40 -26.93
C VAL A 60 7.34 0.73 -25.68
N ARG A 61 7.65 1.50 -24.61
CA ARG A 61 8.24 0.95 -23.36
C ARG A 61 7.21 0.66 -22.27
N TYR A 62 5.96 1.02 -22.49
CA TYR A 62 4.76 0.42 -21.90
C TYR A 62 3.99 -0.18 -23.08
N ASP A 63 3.75 -1.49 -23.10
CA ASP A 63 3.13 -2.08 -24.29
C ASP A 63 1.69 -1.57 -24.49
N LYS A 64 1.28 -1.67 -25.75
CA LYS A 64 0.16 -1.11 -26.52
C LYS A 64 -1.25 -1.11 -25.92
N ASP A 65 -1.45 -1.65 -24.72
CA ASP A 65 -2.78 -1.83 -24.12
C ASP A 65 -2.95 -1.16 -22.75
N GLY A 66 -1.92 -0.53 -22.16
CA GLY A 66 -2.04 0.23 -20.90
C GLY A 66 -2.17 -0.63 -19.62
N ASP A 67 -2.53 -1.91 -19.74
CA ASP A 67 -2.63 -2.86 -18.63
C ASP A 67 -1.27 -3.19 -17.97
N ASP A 68 -0.18 -3.14 -18.74
CA ASP A 68 1.18 -3.47 -18.28
C ASP A 68 1.68 -2.56 -17.14
N HIS A 69 1.20 -1.31 -17.05
CA HIS A 69 1.56 -0.40 -15.96
C HIS A 69 1.07 -0.90 -14.61
N TYR A 70 -0.21 -1.26 -14.53
CA TYR A 70 -0.82 -1.77 -13.31
C TYR A 70 -0.22 -3.10 -12.89
N ASP A 71 0.08 -3.97 -13.86
CA ASP A 71 0.70 -5.26 -13.58
C ASP A 71 2.13 -5.13 -13.04
N VAL A 72 2.95 -4.24 -13.61
CA VAL A 72 4.33 -4.04 -13.13
C VAL A 72 4.34 -3.45 -11.72
N ILE A 73 3.52 -2.43 -11.43
CA ILE A 73 3.50 -1.84 -10.09
C ILE A 73 2.87 -2.80 -9.06
N SER A 74 1.88 -3.58 -9.48
CA SER A 74 1.27 -4.65 -8.69
C SER A 74 2.31 -5.71 -8.33
N ALA A 75 3.09 -6.18 -9.29
CA ALA A 75 4.15 -7.15 -9.09
C ALA A 75 5.29 -6.59 -8.22
N PHE A 76 5.65 -5.32 -8.38
CA PHE A 76 6.62 -4.63 -7.53
C PHE A 76 6.23 -4.66 -6.05
N ILE A 77 4.99 -4.29 -5.74
CA ILE A 77 4.47 -4.26 -4.36
C ILE A 77 4.35 -5.69 -3.80
N LYS A 78 3.82 -6.62 -4.59
CA LYS A 78 3.74 -8.03 -4.19
C LYS A 78 5.11 -8.64 -3.91
N SER A 79 6.15 -8.23 -4.64
CA SER A 79 7.53 -8.66 -4.41
C SER A 79 8.07 -8.12 -3.08
N MET A 80 7.86 -6.83 -2.79
CA MET A 80 8.20 -6.24 -1.49
C MET A 80 7.44 -6.93 -0.33
N ARG A 81 6.13 -7.15 -0.48
CA ARG A 81 5.27 -7.90 0.46
C ARG A 81 5.78 -9.32 0.69
N GLY A 82 6.14 -10.00 -0.40
CA GLY A 82 6.68 -11.36 -0.41
C GLY A 82 8.11 -11.48 0.11
N SER A 83 8.78 -10.35 0.40
CA SER A 83 10.18 -10.28 0.79
C SER A 83 11.17 -10.82 -0.26
N ASP A 84 10.77 -10.80 -1.54
CA ASP A 84 11.64 -11.12 -2.67
C ASP A 84 12.33 -9.84 -3.15
N VAL A 85 13.55 -9.61 -2.65
CA VAL A 85 14.34 -8.42 -2.94
C VAL A 85 14.72 -8.34 -4.41
N ASP A 86 15.11 -9.47 -5.01
CA ASP A 86 15.59 -9.52 -6.38
C ASP A 86 14.44 -9.26 -7.37
N ALA A 87 13.27 -9.86 -7.14
CA ALA A 87 12.07 -9.57 -7.92
C ALA A 87 11.63 -8.11 -7.76
N ALA A 88 11.65 -7.56 -6.55
CA ALA A 88 11.28 -6.16 -6.31
C ALA A 88 12.22 -5.20 -7.06
N LEU A 89 13.54 -5.43 -7.01
CA LEU A 89 14.52 -4.63 -7.77
C LEU A 89 14.34 -4.79 -9.29
N HIS A 90 13.98 -5.98 -9.77
CA HIS A 90 13.70 -6.20 -11.18
C HIS A 90 12.49 -5.37 -11.65
N TYR A 91 11.37 -5.40 -10.93
CA TYR A 91 10.19 -4.58 -11.29
C TYR A 91 10.45 -3.08 -11.13
N LEU A 92 11.26 -2.67 -10.13
CA LEU A 92 11.74 -1.29 -10.03
C LEU A 92 12.53 -0.87 -11.27
N ALA A 93 13.47 -1.70 -11.72
CA ALA A 93 14.26 -1.42 -12.91
C ALA A 93 13.40 -1.34 -14.17
N ARG A 94 12.36 -2.19 -14.29
CA ARG A 94 11.37 -2.10 -15.38
C ARG A 94 10.66 -0.76 -15.39
N MET A 95 10.13 -0.30 -14.25
CA MET A 95 9.46 1.01 -14.14
C MET A 95 10.40 2.18 -14.49
N ILE A 96 11.62 2.19 -13.94
CA ILE A 96 12.63 3.21 -14.24
C ILE A 96 12.95 3.25 -15.74
N ARG A 97 13.14 2.08 -16.34
CA ARG A 97 13.48 1.94 -17.75
C ARG A 97 12.31 2.31 -18.69
N ALA A 98 11.07 2.21 -18.19
CA ALA A 98 9.85 2.65 -18.86
C ALA A 98 9.57 4.15 -18.69
N GLY A 99 10.35 4.87 -17.86
CA GLY A 99 10.17 6.31 -17.65
C GLY A 99 9.06 6.65 -16.65
N GLU A 100 8.70 5.70 -15.77
CA GLU A 100 7.74 5.94 -14.70
C GLU A 100 8.16 7.13 -13.82
N ASP A 101 7.19 7.93 -13.35
CA ASP A 101 7.51 9.07 -12.48
C ASP A 101 8.16 8.53 -11.19
N PRO A 102 9.42 8.90 -10.87
CA PRO A 102 10.10 8.38 -9.69
C PRO A 102 9.38 8.76 -8.38
N ARG A 103 8.58 9.83 -8.39
CA ARG A 103 7.71 10.19 -7.25
C ARG A 103 6.53 9.25 -7.11
N PHE A 104 6.00 8.72 -8.21
CA PHE A 104 4.98 7.67 -8.18
C PHE A 104 5.55 6.42 -7.53
N ILE A 105 6.72 5.95 -7.99
CA ILE A 105 7.40 4.80 -7.38
C ILE A 105 7.63 5.03 -5.87
N ALA A 106 8.16 6.19 -5.48
CA ALA A 106 8.39 6.52 -4.08
C ALA A 106 7.11 6.51 -3.23
N ARG A 107 5.97 7.00 -3.77
CA ARG A 107 4.67 6.91 -3.09
C ARG A 107 4.26 5.47 -2.85
N ARG A 108 4.44 4.59 -3.83
CA ARG A 108 4.09 3.16 -3.72
C ARG A 108 4.98 2.43 -2.71
N ILE A 109 6.26 2.80 -2.61
CA ILE A 109 7.17 2.28 -1.57
C ILE A 109 6.72 2.75 -0.16
N MET A 110 6.36 4.03 0.01
CA MET A 110 5.85 4.54 1.30
C MET A 110 4.55 3.84 1.73
N ILE A 111 3.62 3.61 0.80
CA ILE A 111 2.40 2.84 1.06
C ILE A 111 2.75 1.42 1.50
N ALA A 112 3.65 0.74 0.78
CA ALA A 112 4.09 -0.61 1.14
C ALA A 112 4.78 -0.65 2.53
N ALA A 113 5.52 0.38 2.92
CA ALA A 113 6.07 0.48 4.28
C ALA A 113 4.97 0.53 5.35
N ALA A 114 3.87 1.24 5.12
CA ALA A 114 2.78 1.32 6.08
C ALA A 114 1.87 0.07 6.06
N GLU A 115 1.61 -0.50 4.88
CA GLU A 115 0.68 -1.62 4.67
C GLU A 115 1.33 -2.98 4.95
N GLU A 116 2.56 -3.20 4.47
CA GLU A 116 3.21 -4.52 4.51
C GLU A 116 4.11 -4.72 5.72
N VAL A 117 4.67 -3.63 6.25
CA VAL A 117 5.64 -3.64 7.36
C VAL A 117 5.01 -3.11 8.64
N GLY A 118 4.37 -1.94 8.58
CA GLY A 118 3.58 -1.38 9.68
C GLY A 118 4.36 -1.29 10.99
N MET A 119 3.71 -1.66 12.09
CA MET A 119 4.31 -1.60 13.43
C MET A 119 5.35 -2.71 13.71
N ALA A 120 5.56 -3.66 12.79
CA ALA A 120 6.64 -4.64 12.95
C ALA A 120 8.03 -4.00 12.74
N ALA A 121 8.12 -2.90 11.99
CA ALA A 121 9.32 -2.06 11.93
C ALA A 121 8.94 -0.60 11.60
N PRO A 122 8.43 0.17 12.59
CA PRO A 122 7.86 1.49 12.35
C PRO A 122 8.85 2.51 11.76
N GLN A 123 10.15 2.31 11.95
CA GLN A 123 11.20 3.15 11.36
C GLN A 123 11.24 3.08 9.82
N ILE A 124 10.73 2.02 9.19
CA ILE A 124 10.78 1.85 7.73
C ILE A 124 9.91 2.91 7.02
N LEU A 125 8.79 3.33 7.62
CA LEU A 125 8.03 4.45 7.08
C LEU A 125 8.87 5.73 7.04
N GLN A 126 9.65 6.02 8.08
CA GLN A 126 10.54 7.18 8.10
C GLN A 126 11.63 7.10 7.03
N THR A 127 12.25 5.91 6.86
CA THR A 127 13.23 5.67 5.79
C THR A 127 12.63 5.95 4.40
N THR A 128 11.42 5.45 4.13
CA THR A 128 10.76 5.65 2.83
C THR A 128 10.29 7.09 2.59
N VAL A 129 9.89 7.81 3.65
CA VAL A 129 9.60 9.25 3.57
C VAL A 129 10.86 10.05 3.24
N ALA A 130 11.99 9.76 3.90
CA ALA A 130 13.26 10.39 3.60
C ALA A 130 13.70 10.11 2.16
N ALA A 131 13.55 8.85 1.70
CA ALA A 131 13.81 8.48 0.33
C ALA A 131 12.92 9.24 -0.67
N ALA A 132 11.62 9.38 -0.41
CA ALA A 132 10.70 10.13 -1.27
C ALA A 132 11.08 11.61 -1.38
N GLN A 133 11.51 12.24 -0.28
CA GLN A 133 12.02 13.61 -0.30
C GLN A 133 13.31 13.70 -1.11
N ALA A 134 14.26 12.78 -0.88
CA ALA A 134 15.52 12.75 -1.61
C ALA A 134 15.31 12.54 -3.12
N VAL A 135 14.36 11.68 -3.52
CA VAL A 135 13.97 11.49 -4.92
C VAL A 135 13.50 12.80 -5.56
N GLN A 136 12.70 13.61 -4.85
CA GLN A 136 12.25 14.92 -5.35
C GLN A 136 13.39 15.93 -5.48
N MET A 137 14.36 15.90 -4.58
CA MET A 137 15.49 16.84 -4.57
C MET A 137 16.55 16.50 -5.61
N ILE A 138 16.76 15.21 -5.90
CA ILE A 138 17.88 14.73 -6.72
C ILE A 138 17.45 14.46 -8.17
N GLY A 139 16.28 13.85 -8.40
CA GLY A 139 15.83 13.48 -9.74
C GLY A 139 16.60 12.32 -10.37
N MET A 140 16.23 11.96 -11.60
CA MET A 140 16.87 10.87 -12.35
C MET A 140 18.10 11.37 -13.13
N PRO A 141 19.14 10.52 -13.31
CA PRO A 141 19.17 9.09 -13.02
C PRO A 141 19.52 8.71 -11.58
N GLU A 142 20.10 9.58 -10.75
CA GLU A 142 20.62 9.27 -9.41
C GLU A 142 19.54 8.78 -8.43
N ALA A 143 18.28 9.24 -8.57
CA ALA A 143 17.15 8.79 -7.76
C ALA A 143 16.92 7.27 -7.80
N ARG A 144 17.37 6.56 -8.84
CA ARG A 144 17.31 5.09 -8.89
C ARG A 144 17.99 4.41 -7.70
N ILE A 145 19.07 5.00 -7.19
CA ILE A 145 19.86 4.45 -6.07
C ILE A 145 19.07 4.57 -4.78
N ILE A 146 18.45 5.74 -4.56
CA ILE A 146 17.59 6.03 -3.41
C ILE A 146 16.34 5.13 -3.42
N LEU A 147 15.71 4.97 -4.59
CA LEU A 147 14.56 4.08 -4.76
C LEU A 147 14.92 2.62 -4.48
N ALA A 148 16.09 2.17 -4.92
CA ALA A 148 16.58 0.81 -4.65
C ALA A 148 16.80 0.59 -3.15
N GLU A 149 17.45 1.52 -2.45
CA GLU A 149 17.65 1.45 -0.99
C GLU A 149 16.32 1.33 -0.24
N ALA A 150 15.35 2.20 -0.56
CA ALA A 150 14.03 2.17 0.07
C ALA A 150 13.26 0.87 -0.22
N THR A 151 13.37 0.35 -1.46
CA THR A 151 12.77 -0.93 -1.86
C THR A 151 13.33 -2.09 -1.04
N ILE A 152 14.67 -2.16 -0.92
CA ILE A 152 15.35 -3.21 -0.14
C ILE A 152 14.96 -3.11 1.34
N ALA A 153 14.87 -1.89 1.89
CA ALA A 153 14.46 -1.68 3.26
C ALA A 153 13.05 -2.25 3.55
N VAL A 154 12.08 -2.02 2.66
CA VAL A 154 10.72 -2.59 2.80
C VAL A 154 10.72 -4.11 2.59
N ALA A 155 11.38 -4.58 1.54
CA ALA A 155 11.42 -6.00 1.18
C ALA A 155 12.06 -6.86 2.27
N THR A 156 13.09 -6.36 2.96
CA THR A 156 13.80 -7.10 4.02
C THR A 156 13.21 -6.91 5.43
N ALA A 157 12.33 -5.94 5.63
CA ALA A 157 11.74 -5.68 6.95
C ALA A 157 10.76 -6.79 7.40
N PRO A 158 10.62 -7.01 8.73
CA PRO A 158 9.55 -7.83 9.28
C PRO A 158 8.18 -7.35 8.80
N LYS A 159 7.32 -8.28 8.38
CA LYS A 159 6.02 -7.94 7.79
C LYS A 159 4.92 -7.85 8.84
N SER A 160 4.06 -6.85 8.74
CA SER A 160 2.79 -6.76 9.46
C SER A 160 1.83 -5.85 8.73
N ASN A 161 0.64 -6.37 8.43
CA ASN A 161 -0.51 -5.60 7.98
C ASN A 161 -1.49 -5.30 9.12
N ALA A 162 -1.12 -5.50 10.39
CA ALA A 162 -2.04 -5.37 11.53
C ALA A 162 -2.61 -3.96 11.66
N SER A 163 -1.80 -2.92 11.44
CA SER A 163 -2.27 -1.53 11.44
C SER A 163 -3.22 -1.23 10.27
N TYR A 164 -2.92 -1.77 9.08
CA TYR A 164 -3.78 -1.65 7.89
C TYR A 164 -5.14 -2.34 8.10
N MET A 165 -5.14 -3.56 8.65
CA MET A 165 -6.37 -4.26 9.00
C MET A 165 -7.17 -3.52 10.09
N ALA A 166 -6.50 -2.97 11.10
CA ALA A 166 -7.16 -2.27 12.20
C ALA A 166 -7.96 -1.05 11.71
N ILE A 167 -7.37 -0.22 10.84
CA ILE A 167 -8.08 0.96 10.31
C ILE A 167 -9.23 0.54 9.39
N ASN A 168 -9.06 -0.49 8.57
CA ASN A 168 -10.12 -0.98 7.68
C ASN A 168 -11.31 -1.55 8.47
N GLN A 169 -11.06 -2.28 9.56
CA GLN A 169 -12.12 -2.78 10.44
C GLN A 169 -12.86 -1.64 11.15
N ALA A 170 -12.13 -0.63 11.65
CA ALA A 170 -12.76 0.53 12.28
C ALA A 170 -13.60 1.35 11.28
N LEU A 171 -13.11 1.55 10.06
CA LEU A 171 -13.86 2.21 9.00
C LEU A 171 -15.11 1.41 8.59
N ALA A 172 -15.01 0.08 8.52
CA ALA A 172 -16.15 -0.77 8.23
C ALA A 172 -17.26 -0.62 9.29
N ASP A 173 -16.91 -0.56 10.57
CA ASP A 173 -17.89 -0.32 11.64
C ASP A 173 -18.55 1.07 11.50
N VAL A 174 -17.77 2.11 11.18
CA VAL A 174 -18.30 3.45 10.92
C VAL A 174 -19.25 3.46 9.72
N TYR A 175 -18.89 2.81 8.61
CA TYR A 175 -19.74 2.73 7.41
C TYR A 175 -21.01 1.91 7.64
N ALA A 176 -20.96 0.91 8.52
CA ALA A 176 -22.13 0.15 8.96
C ALA A 176 -23.02 0.91 9.96
N GLY A 177 -22.63 2.13 10.38
CA GLY A 177 -23.37 2.95 11.34
C GLY A 177 -23.09 2.60 12.81
N HIS A 178 -22.10 1.74 13.10
CA HIS A 178 -21.63 1.44 14.46
C HIS A 178 -20.70 2.55 14.94
N ILE A 179 -21.25 3.74 15.19
CA ILE A 179 -20.48 4.94 15.57
C ILE A 179 -20.61 5.30 17.05
N GLY A 180 -21.80 5.08 17.64
CA GLY A 180 -22.12 5.46 19.02
C GLY A 180 -21.96 6.95 19.34
N GLN A 181 -22.13 7.29 20.61
CA GLN A 181 -21.84 8.63 21.14
C GLN A 181 -20.51 8.66 21.88
N VAL A 182 -19.73 9.73 21.73
CA VAL A 182 -18.50 9.92 22.52
C VAL A 182 -18.87 9.93 24.02
N PRO A 183 -18.23 9.15 24.90
CA PRO A 183 -18.49 9.16 26.34
C PRO A 183 -18.33 10.55 26.97
N LEU A 184 -19.23 10.92 27.89
CA LEU A 184 -19.24 12.24 28.54
C LEU A 184 -17.88 12.66 29.15
N PRO A 185 -17.15 11.79 29.88
CA PRO A 185 -15.88 12.17 30.51
C PRO A 185 -14.80 12.62 29.52
N ILE A 186 -14.82 12.13 28.28
CA ILE A 186 -13.80 12.47 27.27
C ILE A 186 -14.29 13.52 26.26
N ARG A 187 -15.51 14.05 26.42
CA ARG A 187 -15.98 15.19 25.63
C ARG A 187 -15.30 16.48 26.07
N ASN A 188 -15.12 17.38 25.12
CA ASN A 188 -14.68 18.73 25.41
C ASN A 188 -15.78 19.54 26.15
N ALA A 189 -15.38 20.42 27.07
CA ALA A 189 -16.29 21.24 27.89
C ALA A 189 -15.85 22.71 28.03
N PRO A 190 -15.66 23.45 26.92
CA PRO A 190 -15.17 24.83 26.94
C PRO A 190 -16.19 25.84 27.49
N THR A 191 -17.49 25.56 27.36
CA THR A 191 -18.57 26.48 27.80
C THR A 191 -19.19 26.03 29.12
N ALA A 192 -19.79 26.97 29.88
CA ALA A 192 -20.54 26.66 31.08
C ALA A 192 -21.73 25.72 30.80
N LEU A 193 -22.38 25.88 29.64
CA LEU A 193 -23.47 25.01 29.22
C LEU A 193 -23.01 23.56 29.02
N MET A 194 -21.87 23.35 28.35
CA MET A 194 -21.32 22.00 28.15
C MET A 194 -20.94 21.33 29.47
N LYS A 195 -20.37 22.08 30.43
CA LYS A 195 -20.10 21.57 31.78
C LYS A 195 -21.37 21.19 32.51
N SER A 196 -22.43 22.00 32.37
CA SER A 196 -23.74 21.69 32.98
C SER A 196 -24.41 20.44 32.41
N TRP A 197 -24.01 20.01 31.20
CA TRP A 197 -24.44 18.75 30.58
C TRP A 197 -23.57 17.54 30.97
N GLY A 198 -22.63 17.71 31.90
CA GLY A 198 -21.75 16.64 32.37
C GLY A 198 -20.58 16.34 31.44
N ASN A 199 -20.32 17.15 30.40
CA ASN A 199 -19.12 16.97 29.59
C ASN A 199 -17.88 17.15 30.48
N HIS A 200 -16.89 16.28 30.30
CA HIS A 200 -15.64 16.25 31.07
C HIS A 200 -15.78 15.88 32.55
N GLU A 201 -17.01 15.71 33.05
CA GLU A 201 -17.24 15.25 34.41
C GLU A 201 -16.73 13.81 34.54
N GLY A 202 -15.92 13.54 35.58
CA GLY A 202 -15.30 12.24 35.80
C GLY A 202 -14.11 11.91 34.89
N TYR A 203 -13.60 12.86 34.10
CA TYR A 203 -12.40 12.65 33.30
C TYR A 203 -11.20 12.29 34.17
N LYS A 204 -10.53 11.20 33.83
CA LYS A 204 -9.29 10.75 34.45
C LYS A 204 -8.11 11.15 33.56
N TYR A 205 -7.30 12.09 34.04
CA TYR A 205 -6.07 12.49 33.36
C TYR A 205 -5.00 11.40 33.53
N ALA A 206 -4.72 10.66 32.47
CA ALA A 206 -3.93 9.43 32.53
C ALA A 206 -2.54 9.59 33.19
N HIS A 207 -1.89 10.75 33.04
CA HIS A 207 -0.58 11.03 33.65
C HIS A 207 -0.59 11.05 35.19
N ASP A 208 -1.75 11.24 35.82
CA ASP A 208 -1.89 11.21 37.28
C ASP A 208 -2.08 9.79 37.83
N TYR A 209 -2.20 8.78 36.95
CA TYR A 209 -2.41 7.38 37.31
C TYR A 209 -1.13 6.55 37.14
N PRO A 210 -0.97 5.45 37.91
CA PRO A 210 0.17 4.55 37.75
C PRO A 210 0.40 4.12 36.30
N ASN A 211 1.67 4.05 35.88
CA ASN A 211 2.09 3.75 34.51
C ASN A 211 1.61 4.75 33.44
N ALA A 212 1.05 5.89 33.85
CA ALA A 212 0.40 6.87 32.98
C ALA A 212 -0.79 6.28 32.19
N ILE A 213 -1.55 5.36 32.80
CA ILE A 213 -2.72 4.69 32.21
C ILE A 213 -3.87 4.74 33.22
N ALA A 214 -5.02 5.30 32.83
CA ALA A 214 -6.22 5.36 33.66
C ALA A 214 -7.25 4.32 33.23
N GLU A 215 -7.88 3.66 34.21
CA GLU A 215 -9.09 2.86 33.99
C GLU A 215 -10.24 3.81 33.61
N GLN A 216 -10.55 3.89 32.32
CA GLN A 216 -11.55 4.81 31.77
C GLN A 216 -12.08 4.27 30.45
N GLN A 217 -13.40 4.42 30.24
CA GLN A 217 -14.01 4.12 28.96
C GLN A 217 -13.63 5.18 27.92
N TYR A 218 -13.04 4.74 26.81
CA TYR A 218 -12.73 5.58 25.65
C TYR A 218 -13.66 5.33 24.46
N MET A 219 -14.11 4.07 24.28
CA MET A 219 -15.07 3.70 23.25
C MET A 219 -16.49 4.16 23.61
N PRO A 220 -17.35 4.45 22.62
CA PRO A 220 -18.80 4.53 22.81
C PRO A 220 -19.37 3.26 23.45
N ASP A 221 -20.53 3.38 24.11
CA ASP A 221 -21.19 2.27 24.82
C ASP A 221 -21.42 1.07 23.91
N GLU A 222 -21.79 1.32 22.65
CA GLU A 222 -22.08 0.31 21.63
C GLU A 222 -20.83 -0.45 21.15
N LEU A 223 -19.63 0.09 21.42
CA LEU A 223 -18.35 -0.45 20.97
C LEU A 223 -17.44 -0.90 22.12
N VAL A 224 -17.93 -0.89 23.36
CA VAL A 224 -17.16 -1.39 24.51
C VAL A 224 -16.75 -2.86 24.25
N GLY A 225 -15.46 -3.14 24.40
CA GLY A 225 -14.88 -4.46 24.16
C GLY A 225 -14.46 -4.72 22.70
N ARG A 226 -14.82 -3.85 21.76
CA ARG A 226 -14.34 -3.95 20.37
C ARG A 226 -12.83 -3.73 20.31
N GLN A 227 -12.13 -4.60 19.59
CA GLN A 227 -10.69 -4.49 19.36
C GLN A 227 -10.42 -4.53 17.85
N TYR A 228 -9.64 -3.56 17.35
CA TYR A 228 -9.27 -3.47 15.94
C TYR A 228 -7.83 -3.89 15.68
N TYR A 229 -6.92 -3.57 16.60
CA TYR A 229 -5.49 -3.81 16.41
C TYR A 229 -5.05 -5.11 17.10
N TYR A 230 -4.54 -6.05 16.30
CA TYR A 230 -4.05 -7.35 16.73
C TYR A 230 -2.58 -7.47 16.31
N PRO A 231 -1.61 -7.06 17.17
CA PRO A 231 -0.20 -7.17 16.84
C PRO A 231 0.20 -8.65 16.67
N ASN A 232 1.13 -8.90 15.76
CA ASN A 232 1.71 -10.22 15.55
C ASN A 232 3.06 -10.37 16.28
N SER A 233 3.72 -11.51 16.14
CA SER A 233 4.97 -11.84 16.85
C SER A 233 6.25 -11.41 16.13
N ARG A 234 6.15 -10.68 15.00
CA ARG A 234 7.28 -10.31 14.15
C ARG A 234 7.77 -8.91 14.48
N GLY A 235 9.10 -8.74 14.45
CA GLY A 235 9.75 -7.45 14.65
C GLY A 235 9.33 -6.80 15.98
N TYR A 236 9.05 -5.50 15.92
CA TYR A 236 8.72 -4.70 17.09
C TYR A 236 7.32 -5.01 17.67
N GLU A 237 6.42 -5.63 16.90
CA GLU A 237 5.09 -6.01 17.42
C GLU A 237 5.16 -7.08 18.52
N ARG A 238 6.23 -7.89 18.55
CA ARG A 238 6.51 -8.83 19.64
C ARG A 238 6.60 -8.13 21.00
N GLU A 239 7.14 -6.91 21.03
CA GLU A 239 7.24 -6.09 22.25
C GLU A 239 5.93 -5.34 22.54
N ILE A 240 5.19 -4.95 21.48
CA ILE A 240 3.93 -4.22 21.59
C ILE A 240 2.83 -5.12 22.16
N GLY A 241 2.73 -6.38 21.74
CA GLY A 241 1.66 -7.29 22.14
C GLY A 241 1.46 -7.39 23.66
N PRO A 242 2.46 -7.85 24.42
CA PRO A 242 2.36 -7.96 25.88
C PRO A 242 2.13 -6.61 26.58
N ARG A 243 2.68 -5.52 26.04
CA ARG A 243 2.42 -4.17 26.56
C ARG A 243 0.96 -3.77 26.34
N LEU A 244 0.42 -4.02 25.16
CA LEU A 244 -0.96 -3.69 24.80
C LEU A 244 -1.97 -4.49 25.61
N ASP A 245 -1.70 -5.77 25.87
CA ASP A 245 -2.56 -6.60 26.73
C ASP A 245 -2.64 -6.05 28.16
N ARG A 246 -1.51 -5.63 28.73
CA ARG A 246 -1.48 -4.94 30.03
C ARG A 246 -2.21 -3.60 30.00
N ILE A 247 -2.04 -2.80 28.94
CA ILE A 247 -2.76 -1.54 28.75
C ILE A 247 -4.27 -1.78 28.74
N ARG A 248 -4.74 -2.76 27.96
CA ARG A 248 -6.17 -3.13 27.88
C ARG A 248 -6.71 -3.59 29.22
N ALA A 249 -5.96 -4.40 29.96
CA ALA A 249 -6.37 -4.84 31.29
C ALA A 249 -6.61 -3.66 32.24
N ILE A 250 -5.67 -2.70 32.29
CA ILE A 250 -5.81 -1.50 33.13
C ILE A 250 -6.97 -0.62 32.67
N ILE A 251 -7.07 -0.32 31.36
CA ILE A 251 -8.11 0.56 30.81
C ILE A 251 -9.52 0.01 31.11
N HIS A 252 -9.67 -1.32 31.09
CA HIS A 252 -10.95 -1.99 31.28
C HIS A 252 -11.19 -2.56 32.70
N GLY A 253 -10.30 -2.28 33.66
CA GLY A 253 -10.43 -2.78 35.03
C GLY A 253 -10.39 -4.30 35.15
N GLN A 254 -9.70 -4.98 34.22
CA GLN A 254 -9.61 -6.43 34.13
C GLN A 254 -8.37 -6.96 34.88
N PRO A 255 -8.37 -8.26 35.28
CA PRO A 255 -7.20 -8.89 35.86
C PRO A 255 -5.98 -8.78 34.93
N MET A 256 -4.79 -8.59 35.52
CA MET A 256 -3.55 -8.53 34.76
C MET A 256 -3.28 -9.90 34.09
N PRO A 257 -2.80 -9.92 32.83
CA PRO A 257 -2.38 -11.15 32.18
C PRO A 257 -1.28 -11.87 33.00
N ASN A 258 -1.35 -13.20 33.09
CA ASN A 258 -0.36 -14.00 33.82
C ASN A 258 1.00 -14.03 33.09
N GLU A 259 2.09 -13.70 33.79
CA GLU A 259 3.46 -13.68 33.23
C GLU A 259 3.90 -15.04 32.63
N HIS A 260 3.33 -16.16 33.11
CA HIS A 260 3.72 -17.50 32.69
C HIS A 260 3.19 -17.95 31.30
N GLN A 261 2.28 -17.21 30.66
CA GLN A 261 1.82 -17.52 29.29
C GLN A 261 2.68 -16.87 28.19
N GLU A 262 3.67 -16.05 28.55
CA GLU A 262 4.57 -15.37 27.61
C GLU A 262 5.49 -16.34 26.84
N SER A 263 5.77 -17.54 27.39
CA SER A 263 6.67 -18.52 26.77
C SER A 263 6.01 -19.46 25.75
N GLU A 264 4.69 -19.66 25.82
CA GLU A 264 3.98 -20.62 24.95
C GLU A 264 3.46 -19.97 23.65
N ARG A 265 3.21 -18.65 23.64
CA ARG A 265 2.72 -17.95 22.43
C ARG A 265 3.82 -17.68 21.40
N THR A 266 5.09 -17.72 21.79
CA THR A 266 6.22 -17.56 20.87
C THR A 266 6.41 -18.76 19.94
N ASP A 267 5.81 -19.92 20.25
CA ASP A 267 6.09 -21.19 19.54
C ASP A 267 4.96 -21.67 18.61
N GLN A 268 3.75 -21.09 18.69
CA GLN A 268 2.58 -21.57 17.93
C GLN A 268 2.20 -20.70 16.71
N GLY A 269 3.09 -19.82 16.24
CA GLY A 269 2.87 -18.99 15.05
C GLY A 269 3.03 -19.71 13.70
N GLY A 270 3.22 -21.03 13.69
CA GLY A 270 3.58 -21.79 12.50
C GLY A 270 2.84 -23.10 12.37
N THR A 271 1.52 -23.09 12.19
CA THR A 271 0.78 -24.07 11.36
C THR A 271 -0.71 -23.73 11.34
N GLY A 272 -1.22 -23.36 10.18
CA GLY A 272 -2.64 -23.41 9.84
C GLY A 272 -2.74 -23.67 8.34
N GLY A 273 -3.54 -24.60 7.82
CA GLY A 273 -4.32 -25.68 8.44
C GLY A 273 -4.69 -26.64 7.31
N LYS A 274 -4.56 -27.95 7.53
CA LYS A 274 -5.25 -28.94 6.69
C LYS A 274 -6.51 -29.33 7.43
N SER A 275 -7.65 -28.99 6.84
CA SER A 275 -8.96 -29.48 7.26
C SER A 275 -9.10 -30.93 6.82
N ASP A 276 -9.01 -31.86 7.77
CA ASP A 276 -9.50 -33.22 7.60
C ASP A 276 -11.02 -33.20 7.55
N THR A 277 -11.59 -33.65 6.43
CA THR A 277 -13.00 -34.08 6.38
C THR A 277 -12.99 -35.59 6.17
N GLN A 278 -13.23 -36.33 7.25
CA GLN A 278 -13.64 -37.73 7.16
C GLN A 278 -15.09 -37.78 6.67
N THR A 279 -15.35 -38.51 5.60
CA THR A 279 -16.66 -39.12 5.39
C THR A 279 -16.44 -40.48 4.75
N GLU A 280 -16.76 -41.52 5.50
CA GLU A 280 -16.87 -42.90 5.04
C GLU A 280 -18.04 -43.03 4.05
N HIS A 281 -17.78 -43.58 2.86
CA HIS A 281 -18.80 -44.33 2.15
C HIS A 281 -18.19 -45.51 1.39
N THR A 282 -18.48 -46.69 1.91
CA THR A 282 -18.36 -48.00 1.27
C THR A 282 -19.46 -48.13 0.21
N GLY A 283 -19.15 -48.68 -0.97
CA GLY A 283 -20.17 -48.91 -2.00
C GLY A 283 -19.63 -49.35 -3.35
N GLU A 284 -19.66 -50.66 -3.55
CA GLU A 284 -19.20 -51.46 -4.69
C GLU A 284 -19.83 -51.19 -6.08
N THR A 285 -18.97 -51.32 -7.10
CA THR A 285 -19.15 -52.04 -8.40
C THR A 285 -20.14 -51.52 -9.47
N ARG A 286 -19.61 -51.21 -10.68
CA ARG A 286 -19.73 -51.95 -11.97
C ARG A 286 -19.88 -51.07 -13.23
N ARG A 287 -19.17 -51.51 -14.28
CA ARG A 287 -19.01 -50.98 -15.65
C ARG A 287 -20.33 -50.80 -16.45
N SER A 288 -20.39 -49.82 -17.36
CA SER A 288 -20.38 -50.04 -18.84
C SER A 288 -20.76 -48.79 -19.69
N ASN A 289 -20.18 -48.75 -20.90
CA ASN A 289 -20.33 -47.85 -22.06
C ASN A 289 -21.73 -47.25 -22.39
N THR A 290 -21.78 -46.04 -22.99
CA THR A 290 -21.93 -45.80 -24.45
C THR A 290 -22.06 -44.31 -24.85
N LYS A 291 -21.40 -43.94 -25.97
CA LYS A 291 -21.62 -42.91 -27.04
C LYS A 291 -22.54 -41.65 -26.82
N GLY A 292 -22.04 -40.48 -27.25
CA GLY A 292 -22.70 -39.13 -27.33
C GLY A 292 -23.69 -38.93 -28.50
N PRO A 293 -23.88 -37.75 -29.16
CA PRO A 293 -23.41 -36.35 -28.94
C PRO A 293 -24.54 -35.26 -29.05
N HIS A 294 -24.16 -33.95 -29.09
CA HIS A 294 -24.97 -32.72 -29.34
C HIS A 294 -25.88 -32.27 -28.16
N ASP A 295 -26.15 -30.99 -27.87
CA ASP A 295 -26.11 -29.76 -28.64
C ASP A 295 -25.99 -28.50 -27.73
N ALA A 296 -25.79 -27.34 -28.35
CA ALA A 296 -25.51 -26.02 -27.83
C ALA A 296 -26.60 -25.33 -26.98
N GLY A 297 -26.16 -24.34 -26.18
CA GLY A 297 -26.90 -23.09 -25.98
C GLY A 297 -27.25 -22.74 -24.53
N GLY A 298 -26.78 -21.57 -24.08
CA GLY A 298 -27.47 -20.84 -23.01
C GLY A 298 -26.60 -20.08 -22.01
N ALA A 299 -26.34 -18.80 -22.32
CA ALA A 299 -26.25 -17.66 -21.40
C ALA A 299 -25.29 -17.72 -20.20
N SER A 300 -24.13 -17.05 -20.34
CA SER A 300 -23.37 -16.52 -19.20
C SER A 300 -23.77 -15.06 -18.95
N GLU A 301 -24.38 -14.80 -17.80
CA GLU A 301 -24.53 -13.47 -17.22
C GLU A 301 -23.15 -12.93 -16.83
N HIS A 302 -22.75 -11.79 -17.40
CA HIS A 302 -21.60 -11.02 -16.94
C HIS A 302 -22.07 -10.02 -15.88
N THR A 303 -21.68 -10.28 -14.63
CA THR A 303 -21.70 -9.30 -13.54
C THR A 303 -20.61 -8.26 -13.79
N ALA A 304 -21.00 -7.00 -13.85
CA ALA A 304 -20.12 -5.84 -13.90
C ALA A 304 -19.35 -5.71 -12.59
N ASP A 305 -18.02 -5.61 -12.68
CA ASP A 305 -17.15 -5.22 -11.58
C ASP A 305 -16.77 -3.75 -11.80
N ALA A 306 -17.13 -2.91 -10.84
CA ALA A 306 -16.90 -1.47 -10.86
C ALA A 306 -15.87 -1.16 -9.78
N HIS A 307 -14.64 -0.87 -10.20
CA HIS A 307 -13.66 -0.21 -9.36
C HIS A 307 -13.05 0.97 -10.13
N ASP A 308 -13.61 2.14 -9.83
CA ASP A 308 -13.13 3.44 -10.26
C ASP A 308 -12.39 4.10 -9.08
N GLU A 309 -11.18 4.56 -9.39
CA GLU A 309 -10.44 5.70 -8.82
C GLU A 309 -10.30 5.90 -7.30
N GLN A 310 -9.06 5.67 -6.79
CA GLN A 310 -8.23 6.66 -6.08
C GLN A 310 -6.80 6.16 -5.82
#